data_AF-A0A1C2I024-F1
#
_entry.id   AF-A0A1C2I024-F1
#
_cell.length_a   1.000
_cell.length_b   1.000
_cell.length_c   1.000
_cell.angle_alpha   90.00
_cell.angle_beta   90.00
_cell.angle_gamma   90.00
#
_symmetry.space_group_name_H-M   'P 1'
#
loop_
_entity.id
_entity.type
_entity.pdbx_description
1 polymer ?
#
loop_
_entity_poly.entity_id
_entity_poly.type
_entity_poly.pdbx_seq_one_letter_code
_entity_poly.pdbx_strand_id
1 'polypeptide(L)'
;MNLQRHKTTGSSFSTSVEPSLQSGQVLLDFGISETDWTNLLDHRGNKTKALAWIESRLQEVCTLSREAQKIYLHVMLKNLLMDSDKQ
;
A
#
# COMPACT_ATOMS: atom_id res chain seq x y z
N MET A 1 -52.75 -16.30 13.31
CA MET A 1 -52.22 -16.62 14.66
C MET A 1 -51.03 -17.58 14.51
N ASN A 2 -50.01 -17.41 15.37
CA ASN A 2 -48.73 -18.14 15.52
C ASN A 2 -47.71 -17.89 14.39
N LEU A 3 -46.70 -17.02 14.50
CA LEU A 3 -45.70 -16.68 15.56
C LEU A 3 -44.57 -17.71 15.69
N GLN A 4 -43.34 -17.18 15.78
CA GLN A 4 -42.04 -17.83 16.10
C GLN A 4 -41.36 -18.56 14.92
N ARG A 5 -40.11 -18.33 14.49
CA ARG A 5 -38.78 -18.02 15.10
C ARG A 5 -37.84 -17.69 13.90
N HIS A 6 -36.81 -16.85 13.88
CA HIS A 6 -35.75 -16.48 14.82
C HIS A 6 -35.14 -15.15 14.36
N LYS A 7 -34.85 -14.25 15.31
CA LYS A 7 -33.79 -13.25 15.19
C LYS A 7 -32.52 -13.89 15.76
N THR A 8 -31.42 -13.91 15.01
CA THR A 8 -30.09 -13.77 15.60
C THR A 8 -29.12 -13.15 14.61
N THR A 9 -28.80 -11.89 14.87
CA THR A 9 -27.62 -11.18 14.40
C THR A 9 -26.38 -12.00 14.72
N GLY A 10 -25.65 -12.44 13.70
CA GLY A 10 -24.29 -12.99 13.81
C GLY A 10 -23.39 -12.14 12.91
N SER A 11 -22.83 -11.08 13.48
CA SER A 11 -21.41 -11.03 13.85
C SER A 11 -20.54 -10.62 12.67
N SER A 12 -20.35 -9.31 12.59
CA SER A 12 -19.08 -8.65 12.32
C SER A 12 -18.11 -9.41 11.41
N PHE A 13 -18.19 -9.18 10.10
CA PHE A 13 -16.94 -9.13 9.35
C PHE A 13 -16.32 -7.77 9.68
N SER A 14 -15.32 -7.85 10.55
CA SER A 14 -14.48 -6.78 11.02
C SER A 14 -14.24 -5.76 9.91
N THR A 15 -14.52 -4.51 10.27
CA THR A 15 -13.93 -3.29 9.72
C THR A 15 -12.67 -3.64 8.97
N SER A 16 -12.73 -3.65 7.63
CA SER A 16 -11.50 -3.49 6.87
C SER A 16 -11.01 -2.14 7.34
N VAL A 17 -10.03 -2.16 8.23
CA VAL A 17 -9.41 -1.00 8.83
C VAL A 17 -8.96 -0.22 7.62
N GLU A 18 -9.73 0.80 7.25
CA GLU A 18 -9.27 1.84 6.36
C GLU A 18 -8.00 2.29 7.05
N PRO A 19 -6.80 2.00 6.52
CA PRO A 19 -5.64 2.63 7.05
C PRO A 19 -5.78 4.06 6.56
N SER A 20 -6.45 4.88 7.36
CA SER A 20 -6.15 6.31 7.47
C SER A 20 -4.76 6.50 8.09
N LEU A 21 -3.82 5.61 7.76
CA LEU A 21 -2.43 5.96 7.63
C LEU A 21 -2.43 7.07 6.59
N GLN A 22 -2.38 8.31 7.09
CA GLN A 22 -1.96 9.46 6.31
C GLN A 22 -0.88 8.96 5.37
N SER A 23 -1.17 8.85 4.08
CA SER A 23 -0.41 7.99 3.18
C SER A 23 1.08 8.39 3.15
N GLY A 24 1.39 9.62 3.56
CA GLY A 24 2.76 10.11 3.81
C GLY A 24 3.52 9.41 4.93
N GLN A 25 2.89 8.95 6.02
CA GLN A 25 3.56 8.35 7.16
C GLN A 25 4.11 6.95 6.83
N VAL A 26 3.37 6.15 6.05
CA VAL A 26 3.83 4.84 5.55
C VAL A 26 5.05 5.02 4.66
N LEU A 27 5.03 6.03 3.78
CA LEU A 27 6.12 6.32 2.86
C LEU A 27 7.40 6.70 3.60
N LEU A 28 7.30 7.54 4.63
CA LEU A 28 8.43 7.91 5.49
C LEU A 28 8.99 6.70 6.25
N ASP A 29 8.11 5.83 6.73
CA ASP A 29 8.49 4.60 7.42
C ASP A 29 9.29 3.63 6.53
N PHE A 30 9.04 3.66 5.23
CA PHE A 30 9.80 2.90 4.23
C PHE A 30 11.00 3.66 3.62
N GLY A 31 11.27 4.88 4.07
CA GLY A 31 12.38 5.70 3.58
C GLY A 31 12.15 6.26 2.18
N ILE A 32 10.90 6.39 1.74
CA ILE A 32 10.54 7.05 0.49
C ILE A 32 10.57 8.56 0.73
N SER A 33 11.47 9.25 0.03
CA SER A 33 11.56 10.71 0.08
C SER A 33 10.39 11.36 -0.66
N GLU A 34 10.11 12.63 -0.39
CA GLU A 34 9.10 13.40 -1.14
C GLU A 34 9.42 13.47 -2.65
N THR A 35 10.72 13.52 -2.99
CA THR A 35 11.19 13.46 -4.38
C THR A 35 10.87 12.12 -5.04
N ASP A 36 11.20 11.00 -4.38
CA ASP A 36 10.90 9.66 -4.91
C ASP A 36 9.38 9.45 -5.04
N TRP A 37 8.63 10.00 -4.09
CA TRP A 37 7.17 9.97 -4.14
C TRP A 37 6.63 10.75 -5.33
N THR A 38 7.14 11.96 -5.58
CA THR A 38 6.74 12.78 -6.74
C THR A 38 7.08 12.08 -8.06
N ASN A 39 8.30 11.54 -8.18
CA ASN A 39 8.70 10.79 -9.37
C ASN A 39 7.83 9.55 -9.60
N LEU A 40 7.45 8.84 -8.53
CA LEU A 40 6.53 7.71 -8.63
C LEU A 40 5.13 8.14 -9.07
N LEU A 41 4.65 9.30 -8.60
CA LEU A 41 3.38 9.88 -9.05
C LEU A 41 3.43 10.20 -10.54
N ASP A 42 4.52 10.81 -11.02
CA ASP A 42 4.69 11.15 -12.43
C ASP A 42 4.71 9.89 -13.29
N HIS A 43 5.46 8.86 -12.87
CA HIS A 43 5.55 7.59 -13.61
C HIS A 43 4.21 6.82 -13.60
N ARG A 44 3.45 6.85 -12.50
CA ARG A 44 2.17 6.12 -12.38
C ARG A 44 0.95 6.93 -12.81
N GLY A 45 1.12 8.24 -13.00
CA GLY A 45 0.12 9.21 -13.43
C GLY A 45 -0.85 9.69 -12.35
N ASN A 46 -0.92 9.04 -11.18
CA ASN A 46 -1.69 9.54 -10.04
C ASN A 46 -1.32 8.83 -8.71
N LYS A 47 -1.79 9.43 -7.61
CA LYS A 47 -1.60 8.95 -6.23
C LYS A 47 -2.16 7.57 -5.97
N THR A 48 -3.36 7.27 -6.46
CA THR A 48 -4.00 5.97 -6.24
C THR A 48 -3.18 4.84 -6.84
N LYS A 49 -2.69 5.00 -8.07
CA LYS A 49 -1.84 4.01 -8.76
C LYS A 49 -0.47 3.88 -8.12
N ALA A 50 0.13 4.97 -7.66
CA ALA A 50 1.40 4.96 -6.93
C ALA A 50 1.28 4.18 -5.61
N LEU A 51 0.24 4.43 -4.81
CA LEU A 51 0.00 3.69 -3.56
C LEU A 51 -0.25 2.21 -3.82
N ALA A 52 -1.14 1.87 -4.76
CA ALA A 52 -1.43 0.49 -5.11
C ALA A 52 -0.16 -0.27 -5.57
N TRP A 53 0.75 0.41 -6.27
CA TRP A 53 2.03 -0.18 -6.66
C TRP A 53 2.92 -0.49 -5.45
N ILE A 54 3.04 0.45 -4.49
CA ILE A 54 3.81 0.24 -3.26
C ILE A 54 3.24 -0.90 -2.43
N GLU A 55 1.92 -0.91 -2.22
CA GLU A 55 1.23 -1.96 -1.48
C GLU A 55 1.46 -3.33 -2.14
N SER A 56 1.36 -3.41 -3.47
CA SER A 56 1.67 -4.62 -4.22
C SER A 56 3.12 -5.08 -3.99
N ARG A 57 4.11 -4.18 -4.03
CA ARG A 57 5.51 -4.53 -3.76
C ARG A 57 5.70 -5.03 -2.34
N LEU A 58 5.10 -4.37 -1.35
CA LEU A 58 5.22 -4.75 0.06
C LEU A 58 4.56 -6.09 0.35
N GLN A 59 3.43 -6.39 -0.31
CA GLN A 59 2.74 -7.67 -0.15
C GLN A 59 3.58 -8.86 -0.63
N GLU A 60 4.41 -8.68 -1.67
CA GLU A 60 5.32 -9.72 -2.18
C GLU A 60 6.39 -10.12 -1.16
N VAL A 61 6.77 -9.19 -0.28
CA VAL A 61 7.84 -9.37 0.71
C VAL A 61 7.34 -9.23 2.15
N CYS A 62 6.02 -9.40 2.37
CA CYS A 62 5.39 -9.15 3.68
C CYS A 62 5.90 -10.06 4.80
N THR A 63 6.46 -11.22 4.45
CA THR A 63 7.05 -12.19 5.37
C THR A 63 8.48 -11.86 5.78
N LEU A 64 9.14 -10.91 5.09
CA LEU A 64 10.50 -10.50 5.40
C LEU A 64 10.53 -9.48 6.55
N SER A 65 11.71 -9.26 7.13
CA SER A 65 11.91 -8.21 8.13
C SER A 65 11.61 -6.83 7.54
N ARG A 66 11.26 -5.87 8.40
CA ARG A 66 10.96 -4.50 7.99
C ARG A 66 12.11 -3.88 7.21
N GLU A 67 13.36 -4.07 7.65
CA GLU A 67 14.57 -3.62 6.96
C GLU A 67 14.68 -4.22 5.55
N ALA A 68 14.40 -5.52 5.39
CA ALA A 68 14.43 -6.17 4.08
C ALA A 68 13.33 -5.64 3.15
N GLN A 69 12.13 -5.37 3.68
CA GLN A 69 11.05 -4.74 2.92
C GLN A 69 11.43 -3.34 2.44
N LYS A 70 12.10 -2.54 3.29
CA LYS A 70 12.64 -1.21 2.91
C LYS A 70 13.64 -1.30 1.78
N ILE A 71 14.63 -2.20 1.91
CA ILE A 71 15.66 -2.40 0.88
C ILE A 71 15.02 -2.84 -0.44
N TYR A 72 14.08 -3.79 -0.38
CA TYR A 72 13.34 -4.25 -1.55
C TYR A 72 12.62 -3.11 -2.26
N LEU A 73 11.84 -2.33 -1.52
CA LEU A 73 11.08 -1.21 -2.08
C LEU A 73 12.01 -0.14 -2.68
N HIS A 74 13.13 0.14 -2.02
CA HIS A 74 14.14 1.08 -2.53
C HIS A 74 14.75 0.63 -3.85
N VAL A 75 15.10 -0.65 -3.98
CA VAL A 75 15.62 -1.22 -5.24
C VAL A 75 14.55 -1.16 -6.35
N MET A 76 13.31 -1.51 -6.03
CA MET A 76 12.22 -1.48 -7.00
C MET A 76 11.91 -0.06 -7.49
N LEU A 77 11.95 0.93 -6.60
CA LEU A 77 11.80 2.34 -6.97
C LEU A 77 12.93 2.81 -7.87
N LYS A 78 14.19 2.49 -7.52
CA LYS A 78 15.34 2.84 -8.37
C LYS A 78 15.23 2.25 -9.77
N ASN A 79 14.88 0.97 -9.87
CA ASN A 79 14.73 0.32 -11.18
C ASN A 79 13.60 0.98 -12.00
N LEU A 80 12.48 1.31 -11.36
CA LEU A 80 11.36 1.97 -12.01
C LEU A 80 11.73 3.37 -12.55
N LEU A 81 12.49 4.14 -11.78
CA LEU A 81 12.89 5.50 -12.16
C LEU A 81 14.05 5.54 -13.16
N MET A 82 14.93 4.53 -13.16
CA MET A 82 16.01 4.43 -14.15
C MET A 82 15.51 4.10 -15.56
N ASP A 83 14.39 3.40 -15.71
CA ASP A 83 13.76 3.15 -17.02
C ASP A 83 13.11 4.42 -17.62
N SER A 84 12.95 5.49 -16.85
CA SER A 84 12.33 6.75 -17.31
C SER A 84 13.31 7.63 -18.11
N ASP A 85 14.62 7.42 -17.96
CA ASP A 85 15.67 8.13 -18.73
C ASP A 85 15.88 7.58 -20.15
N LYS A 86 15.08 6.58 -20.58
CA LYS A 86 15.22 5.90 -21.89
C LYS A 86 14.07 6.14 -22.87
N GLN A 87 13.11 7.00 -22.59
CA GLN A 87 12.00 7.31 -23.51
C GLN A 87 12.16 8.64 -24.24
#